data_AF-A0AA36JRA3-F1
#
_entry.id   AF-A0AA36JRA3-F1
#
_cell.length_a   1.000
_cell.length_b   1.000
_cell.length_c   1.000
_cell.angle_alpha   90.00
_cell.angle_beta   90.00
_cell.angle_gamma   90.00
#
_symmetry.space_group_name_H-M   'P 1'
#
loop_
_entity.id
_entity.type
_entity.pdbx_description
1 polymer ?
#
loop_
_entity_poly.entity_id
_entity_poly.type
_entity_poly.pdbx_seq_one_letter_code
_entity_poly.pdbx_strand_id
1 'polypeptide(L)'
;MRGRVWACSRDAAGCRLVQDVLELGTRDAADLATELHGHALEAAMCPYGNYVVQKVVSHLSLASSRFVAQELEGNATRVAKHRFACRVLCRLLEFCPSDTTSSLVDELLQDVSRLCSHSFAQHVMQSILENGKDQHKKQIADELLSDPFRYATGKNSSYLLEKVLCYCQPAEQEALLFKLGQPEQVLELAKTQYGSYVARALLRDSRVDSQEAIRLIARHQEELATTRGGQNFLVDVGLLDPLVESKL
;
A
#
# COMPACT_ATOMS: atom_id res chain seq x y z
N MET A 1 28.43 3.79 -21.32
CA MET A 1 27.61 3.94 -20.11
C MET A 1 28.43 3.81 -18.83
N ARG A 2 29.33 2.82 -18.74
CA ARG A 2 30.26 2.61 -17.63
C ARG A 2 30.99 3.90 -17.21
N GLY A 3 31.14 4.11 -15.90
CA GLY A 3 31.73 5.28 -15.26
C GLY A 3 30.80 6.50 -15.19
N ARG A 4 29.55 6.37 -15.65
CA ARG A 4 28.58 7.48 -15.71
C ARG A 4 27.18 7.06 -15.23
N VAL A 5 26.99 5.86 -14.71
CA VAL A 5 25.65 5.35 -14.34
C VAL A 5 24.98 6.27 -13.34
N TRP A 6 25.70 6.68 -12.30
CA TRP A 6 25.17 7.59 -11.29
C TRP A 6 24.78 8.96 -11.89
N ALA A 7 25.67 9.57 -12.67
CA ALA A 7 25.40 10.85 -13.32
C ALA A 7 24.18 10.77 -14.26
N CYS A 8 24.09 9.71 -15.06
CA CYS A 8 22.95 9.47 -15.95
C CYS A 8 21.65 9.24 -15.18
N SER A 9 21.70 8.56 -14.02
CA SER A 9 20.50 8.25 -13.22
C SER A 9 19.79 9.50 -12.68
N ARG A 10 20.51 10.63 -12.57
CA ARG A 10 19.95 11.92 -12.14
C ARG A 10 19.49 12.82 -13.30
N ASP A 11 19.58 12.35 -14.53
CA ASP A 11 19.15 13.06 -15.73
C ASP A 11 17.88 12.45 -16.32
N ALA A 12 17.03 13.28 -16.94
CA ALA A 12 15.75 12.84 -17.49
C ALA A 12 15.90 11.85 -18.65
N ALA A 13 16.87 12.06 -19.54
CA ALA A 13 17.15 11.16 -20.66
C ALA A 13 18.08 10.02 -20.22
N GLY A 14 19.12 10.36 -19.46
CA GLY A 14 20.08 9.41 -18.91
C GLY A 14 19.42 8.30 -18.09
N CYS A 15 18.43 8.62 -17.25
CA CYS A 15 17.81 7.61 -16.41
C CYS A 15 17.02 6.57 -17.23
N ARG A 16 16.49 6.93 -18.40
CA ARG A 16 15.79 6.00 -19.29
C ARG A 16 16.75 4.97 -19.89
N LEU A 17 17.90 5.44 -20.38
CA LEU A 17 18.95 4.55 -20.86
C LEU A 17 19.46 3.60 -19.77
N VAL A 18 19.55 4.07 -18.51
CA VAL A 18 19.94 3.19 -17.39
C VAL A 18 18.88 2.14 -17.14
N GLN A 19 17.60 2.52 -17.14
CA GLN A 19 16.49 1.58 -16.95
C GLN A 19 16.50 0.49 -18.04
N ASP A 20 16.60 0.87 -19.31
CA ASP A 20 16.58 -0.07 -20.44
C ASP A 20 17.71 -1.13 -20.32
N VAL A 21 18.90 -0.71 -19.86
CA VAL A 21 20.02 -1.63 -19.65
C VAL A 21 19.79 -2.54 -18.43
N LEU A 22 19.29 -1.99 -17.32
CA LEU A 22 19.02 -2.76 -16.10
C LEU A 22 17.92 -3.81 -16.31
N GLU A 23 16.93 -3.51 -17.15
CA GLU A 23 15.84 -4.43 -17.49
C GLU A 23 16.31 -5.70 -18.21
N LEU A 24 17.48 -5.67 -18.84
CA LEU A 24 18.06 -6.85 -19.48
C LEU A 24 18.46 -7.93 -18.46
N GLY A 25 18.67 -7.58 -17.19
CA GLY A 25 19.01 -8.53 -16.13
C GLY A 25 20.33 -9.29 -16.34
N THR A 26 21.20 -8.80 -17.23
CA THR A 26 22.46 -9.47 -17.58
C THR A 26 23.54 -9.22 -16.52
N ARG A 27 24.65 -9.98 -16.62
CA ARG A 27 25.84 -9.72 -15.80
C ARG A 27 26.39 -8.30 -15.99
N ASP A 28 26.39 -7.80 -17.22
CA ASP A 28 26.84 -6.43 -17.50
C ASP A 28 25.92 -5.38 -16.85
N ALA A 29 24.60 -5.63 -16.84
CA ALA A 29 23.65 -4.78 -16.12
C ALA A 29 23.89 -4.78 -14.61
N ALA A 30 24.18 -5.97 -14.04
CA ALA A 30 24.55 -6.09 -12.63
C ALA A 30 25.87 -5.36 -12.30
N ASP A 31 26.88 -5.48 -13.17
CA ASP A 31 28.15 -4.76 -13.00
C ASP A 31 27.94 -3.24 -13.07
N LEU A 32 27.07 -2.74 -13.95
CA LEU A 32 26.73 -1.31 -14.03
C LEU A 32 25.97 -0.83 -12.78
N ALA A 33 25.11 -1.66 -12.20
CA ALA A 33 24.41 -1.31 -10.96
C ALA A 33 25.35 -1.06 -9.79
N THR A 34 26.56 -1.63 -9.80
CA THR A 34 27.56 -1.40 -8.74
C THR A 34 27.98 0.07 -8.63
N GLU A 35 27.87 0.85 -9.72
CA GLU A 35 28.16 2.29 -9.71
C GLU A 35 27.12 3.12 -8.92
N LEU A 36 26.02 2.51 -8.46
CA LEU A 36 25.02 3.15 -7.59
C LEU A 36 25.29 2.91 -6.10
N HIS A 37 26.29 2.09 -5.74
CA HIS A 37 26.67 1.91 -4.35
C HIS A 37 27.14 3.24 -3.74
N GLY A 38 26.70 3.51 -2.52
CA GLY A 38 26.87 4.78 -1.81
C GLY A 38 25.91 5.88 -2.24
N HIS A 39 25.04 5.62 -3.23
CA HIS A 39 24.13 6.61 -3.80
C HIS A 39 22.66 6.16 -3.79
N ALA A 40 22.32 4.97 -3.26
CA ALA A 40 20.97 4.41 -3.38
C ALA A 40 19.91 5.30 -2.72
N LEU A 41 20.21 5.87 -1.55
CA LEU A 41 19.30 6.77 -0.84
C LEU A 41 19.06 8.07 -1.61
N GLU A 42 20.12 8.71 -2.11
CA GLU A 42 20.00 9.92 -2.93
C GLU A 42 19.23 9.62 -4.23
N ALA A 43 19.53 8.49 -4.87
CA ALA A 43 18.85 8.03 -6.07
C ALA A 43 17.35 7.80 -5.80
N ALA A 44 16.98 7.12 -4.71
CA ALA A 44 15.59 6.84 -4.34
C ALA A 44 14.78 8.14 -4.10
N MET A 45 15.42 9.20 -3.62
CA MET A 45 14.80 10.49 -3.39
C MET A 45 14.80 11.40 -4.63
N CYS A 46 15.52 11.03 -5.70
CA CYS A 46 15.59 11.79 -6.94
C CYS A 46 14.36 11.52 -7.85
N PRO A 47 13.75 12.55 -8.49
CA PRO A 47 12.68 12.38 -9.48
C PRO A 47 12.99 11.42 -10.63
N TYR A 48 14.28 11.23 -10.96
CA TYR A 48 14.74 10.33 -12.02
C TYR A 48 15.37 9.05 -11.47
N GLY A 49 16.26 9.20 -10.48
CA GLY A 49 17.01 8.08 -9.90
C GLY A 49 16.13 7.02 -9.26
N ASN A 50 14.95 7.39 -8.74
CA ASN A 50 14.05 6.43 -8.10
C ASN A 50 13.61 5.33 -9.07
N TYR A 51 13.46 5.63 -10.36
CA TYR A 51 13.09 4.64 -11.36
C TYR A 51 14.22 3.65 -11.62
N VAL A 52 15.47 4.14 -11.63
CA VAL A 52 16.67 3.31 -11.79
C VAL A 52 16.79 2.33 -10.62
N VAL A 53 16.67 2.82 -9.38
CA VAL A 53 16.76 1.96 -8.18
C VAL A 53 15.63 0.92 -8.16
N GLN A 54 14.42 1.28 -8.57
CA GLN A 54 13.34 0.31 -8.71
C GLN A 54 13.67 -0.80 -9.71
N LYS A 55 14.37 -0.50 -10.82
CA LYS A 55 14.82 -1.52 -11.78
C LYS A 55 15.93 -2.39 -11.24
N VAL A 56 16.89 -1.83 -10.50
CA VAL A 56 17.89 -2.62 -9.75
C VAL A 56 17.21 -3.67 -8.87
N VAL A 57 16.20 -3.26 -8.10
CA VAL A 57 15.49 -4.15 -7.16
C VAL A 57 14.64 -5.21 -7.88
N SER A 58 13.98 -4.87 -8.98
CA SER A 58 13.00 -5.76 -9.63
C SER A 58 13.56 -6.65 -10.74
N HIS A 59 14.72 -6.33 -11.33
CA HIS A 59 15.26 -7.04 -12.49
C HIS A 59 16.61 -7.71 -12.23
N LEU A 60 17.32 -7.33 -11.16
CA LEU A 60 18.61 -7.93 -10.83
C LEU A 60 18.48 -8.94 -9.69
N SER A 61 19.48 -9.84 -9.61
CA SER A 61 19.59 -10.80 -8.52
C SER A 61 19.70 -10.12 -7.15
N LEU A 62 19.27 -10.82 -6.09
CA LEU A 62 19.41 -10.35 -4.71
C LEU A 62 20.86 -9.95 -4.36
N ALA A 63 21.86 -10.68 -4.88
CA ALA A 63 23.27 -10.36 -4.65
C ALA A 63 23.65 -8.97 -5.18
N SER A 64 23.03 -8.56 -6.29
CA SER A 64 23.28 -7.28 -6.97
C SER A 64 22.39 -6.14 -6.47
N SER A 65 21.25 -6.45 -5.83
CA SER A 65 20.29 -5.42 -5.39
C SER A 65 20.24 -5.20 -3.88
N ARG A 66 20.75 -6.12 -3.04
CA ARG A 66 20.68 -6.03 -1.57
C ARG A 66 21.28 -4.75 -0.97
N PHE A 67 22.26 -4.13 -1.65
CA PHE A 67 22.87 -2.88 -1.18
C PHE A 67 21.83 -1.75 -1.05
N VAL A 68 20.78 -1.79 -1.88
CA VAL A 68 19.70 -0.80 -1.82
C VAL A 68 19.02 -0.87 -0.46
N ALA A 69 18.68 -2.05 0.05
CA ALA A 69 18.06 -2.17 1.38
C ALA A 69 19.02 -1.66 2.48
N GLN A 70 20.29 -2.07 2.41
CA GLN A 70 21.33 -1.69 3.38
C GLN A 70 21.54 -0.18 3.46
N GLU A 71 21.55 0.52 2.32
CA GLU A 71 21.76 1.97 2.28
C GLU A 71 20.53 2.80 2.70
N LEU A 72 19.35 2.19 2.78
CA LEU A 72 18.15 2.84 3.29
C LEU A 72 17.97 2.68 4.80
N GLU A 73 18.77 1.83 5.47
CA GLU A 73 18.71 1.63 6.92
C GLU A 73 18.95 2.95 7.68
N GLY A 74 18.22 3.13 8.79
CA GLY A 74 18.22 4.37 9.57
C GLY A 74 17.49 5.53 8.89
N ASN A 75 16.91 5.31 7.71
CA ASN A 75 16.15 6.30 6.95
C ASN A 75 14.79 5.77 6.46
N ALA A 76 14.38 4.55 6.85
CA ALA A 76 13.17 3.92 6.33
C ALA A 76 11.93 4.81 6.51
N THR A 77 11.76 5.44 7.68
CA THR A 77 10.63 6.36 7.93
C THR A 77 10.65 7.55 6.98
N ARG A 78 11.82 8.16 6.73
CA ARG A 78 11.96 9.29 5.80
C ARG A 78 11.64 8.87 4.37
N VAL A 79 12.10 7.70 3.98
CA VAL A 79 11.91 7.12 2.65
C VAL A 79 10.42 6.79 2.42
N ALA A 80 9.75 6.16 3.39
CA ALA A 80 8.33 5.82 3.29
C ALA A 80 7.42 7.07 3.18
N LYS A 81 7.81 8.17 3.83
CA LYS A 81 7.08 9.44 3.74
C LYS A 81 7.40 10.25 2.47
N HIS A 82 8.32 9.80 1.62
CA HIS A 82 8.74 10.53 0.42
C HIS A 82 7.96 10.11 -0.84
N ARG A 83 7.53 11.09 -1.65
CA ARG A 83 6.67 10.89 -2.83
C ARG A 83 7.22 9.94 -3.91
N PHE A 84 8.54 9.82 -4.01
CA PHE A 84 9.22 8.92 -4.96
C PHE A 84 9.80 7.70 -4.25
N ALA A 85 10.39 7.92 -3.07
CA ALA A 85 11.23 6.91 -2.43
C ALA A 85 10.39 5.81 -1.76
N CYS A 86 9.13 6.09 -1.41
CA CYS A 86 8.21 5.06 -0.94
C CYS A 86 8.03 3.92 -1.95
N ARG A 87 8.12 4.22 -3.26
CA ARG A 87 8.04 3.21 -4.33
C ARG A 87 9.23 2.25 -4.32
N VAL A 88 10.42 2.74 -3.96
CA VAL A 88 11.60 1.89 -3.78
C VAL A 88 11.40 0.93 -2.62
N LEU A 89 10.87 1.40 -1.48
CA LEU A 89 10.54 0.51 -0.35
C LEU A 89 9.48 -0.53 -0.72
N CYS A 90 8.42 -0.15 -1.44
CA CYS A 90 7.44 -1.11 -1.95
C CYS A 90 8.11 -2.18 -2.82
N ARG A 91 8.99 -1.79 -3.76
CA ARG A 91 9.74 -2.76 -4.58
C ARG A 91 10.63 -3.68 -3.76
N LEU A 92 11.31 -3.16 -2.73
CA LEU A 92 12.11 -4.00 -1.84
C LEU A 92 11.25 -5.05 -1.14
N LEU A 93 10.08 -4.67 -0.65
CA LEU A 93 9.14 -5.58 0.02
C LEU A 93 8.56 -6.63 -0.95
N GLU A 94 8.34 -6.26 -2.21
CA GLU A 94 7.80 -7.16 -3.24
C GLU A 94 8.83 -8.17 -3.78
N PHE A 95 10.09 -7.77 -3.95
CA PHE A 95 11.09 -8.56 -4.68
C PHE A 95 12.24 -9.12 -3.82
N CYS A 96 12.46 -8.60 -2.62
CA CYS A 96 13.50 -9.11 -1.73
C CYS A 96 12.90 -10.03 -0.65
N PRO A 97 13.63 -11.07 -0.21
CA PRO A 97 13.21 -11.88 0.92
C PRO A 97 13.02 -11.02 2.17
N SER A 98 12.04 -11.38 3.01
CA SER A 98 11.70 -10.58 4.20
C SER A 98 12.84 -10.42 5.20
N ASP A 99 13.85 -11.31 5.19
CA ASP A 99 15.06 -11.14 6.00
C ASP A 99 15.93 -9.96 5.55
N THR A 100 15.95 -9.64 4.25
CA THR A 100 16.68 -8.50 3.70
C THR A 100 16.00 -7.18 4.05
N THR A 101 14.67 -7.18 4.21
CA THR A 101 13.89 -5.97 4.49
C THR A 101 13.49 -5.83 5.97
N SER A 102 13.82 -6.82 6.81
CA SER A 102 13.35 -6.90 8.20
C SER A 102 13.73 -5.65 9.00
N SER A 103 14.99 -5.21 8.93
CA SER A 103 15.48 -4.03 9.65
C SER A 103 14.73 -2.74 9.25
N LEU A 104 14.45 -2.57 7.97
CA LEU A 104 13.67 -1.44 7.44
C LEU A 104 12.23 -1.48 7.96
N VAL A 105 11.61 -2.66 7.98
CA VAL A 105 10.25 -2.84 8.50
C VAL A 105 10.22 -2.57 10.00
N ASP A 106 11.18 -3.10 10.76
CA ASP A 106 11.29 -2.89 12.20
C ASP A 106 11.43 -1.39 12.55
N GLU A 107 12.20 -0.63 11.76
CA GLU A 107 12.28 0.84 11.89
C GLU A 107 10.93 1.51 11.66
N LEU A 108 10.21 1.12 10.59
CA LEU A 108 8.91 1.70 10.25
C LEU A 108 7.86 1.45 11.34
N LEU A 109 7.85 0.25 11.92
CA LEU A 109 6.84 -0.13 12.91
C LEU A 109 6.95 0.65 14.23
N GLN A 110 8.00 1.45 14.43
CA GLN A 110 8.10 2.40 15.55
C GLN A 110 7.12 3.58 15.44
N ASP A 111 6.63 3.92 14.24
CA ASP A 111 5.69 5.04 13.99
C ASP A 111 4.45 4.56 13.19
N VAL A 112 4.03 3.31 13.41
CA VAL A 112 2.98 2.61 12.63
C VAL A 112 1.71 3.45 12.47
N SER A 113 1.19 4.01 13.57
CA SER A 113 -0.04 4.81 13.58
C SER A 113 0.01 5.98 12.59
N ARG A 114 1.12 6.75 12.60
CA ARG A 114 1.28 7.90 11.68
C ARG A 114 1.50 7.46 10.24
N LEU A 115 2.21 6.35 10.04
CA LEU A 115 2.50 5.84 8.69
C LEU A 115 1.25 5.29 8.01
N CYS A 116 0.37 4.61 8.75
CA CYS A 116 -0.91 4.10 8.25
C CYS A 116 -1.81 5.21 7.67
N SER A 117 -1.77 6.41 8.26
CA SER A 117 -2.58 7.56 7.79
C SER A 117 -1.83 8.52 6.86
N HIS A 118 -0.56 8.25 6.53
CA HIS A 118 0.25 9.16 5.71
C HIS A 118 0.03 8.94 4.20
N SER A 119 -0.07 10.04 3.43
CA SER A 119 -0.43 10.04 2.01
C SER A 119 0.47 9.19 1.10
N PHE A 120 1.73 8.97 1.48
CA PHE A 120 2.67 8.11 0.75
C PHE A 120 3.02 6.82 1.49
N ALA A 121 3.10 6.87 2.83
CA ALA A 121 3.63 5.74 3.60
C ALA A 121 2.60 4.64 3.78
N GLN A 122 1.31 4.96 3.62
CA GLN A 122 0.24 3.98 3.59
C GLN A 122 0.46 2.91 2.50
N HIS A 123 1.09 3.27 1.36
CA HIS A 123 1.45 2.28 0.34
C HIS A 123 2.52 1.30 0.82
N VAL A 124 3.48 1.76 1.63
CA VAL A 124 4.50 0.90 2.24
C VAL A 124 3.84 -0.02 3.29
N MET A 125 2.91 0.51 4.09
CA MET A 125 2.16 -0.31 5.05
C MET A 125 1.33 -1.40 4.35
N GLN A 126 0.69 -1.08 3.21
CA GLN A 126 0.03 -2.09 2.37
C GLN A 126 1.02 -3.16 1.89
N SER A 127 2.20 -2.76 1.38
CA SER A 127 3.21 -3.71 0.93
C SER A 127 3.74 -4.61 2.05
N ILE A 128 3.82 -4.12 3.29
CA ILE A 128 4.17 -4.96 4.46
C ILE A 128 3.05 -5.95 4.76
N LEU A 129 1.78 -5.52 4.74
CA LEU A 129 0.64 -6.43 4.93
C LEU A 129 0.62 -7.55 3.87
N GLU A 130 0.99 -7.23 2.63
CA GLU A 130 1.03 -8.21 1.53
C GLU A 130 2.23 -9.16 1.63
N ASN A 131 3.44 -8.62 1.83
CA ASN A 131 4.71 -9.35 1.59
C ASN A 131 5.61 -9.49 2.84
N GLY A 132 5.27 -8.85 3.95
CA GLY A 132 6.05 -8.90 5.19
C GLY A 132 5.94 -10.23 5.94
N LYS A 133 6.72 -10.38 7.02
CA LYS A 133 6.59 -11.52 7.93
C LYS A 133 5.29 -11.45 8.71
N ASP A 134 4.73 -12.59 9.10
CA ASP A 134 3.48 -12.65 9.90
C ASP A 134 3.53 -11.76 11.15
N GLN A 135 4.67 -11.70 11.84
CA GLN A 135 4.87 -10.82 12.99
C GLN A 135 4.69 -9.34 12.64
N HIS A 136 5.26 -8.89 11.51
CA HIS A 136 5.14 -7.50 11.05
C HIS A 136 3.72 -7.18 10.62
N LYS A 137 3.06 -8.11 9.91
CA LYS A 137 1.65 -7.98 9.51
C LYS A 137 0.76 -7.85 10.74
N LYS A 138 1.00 -8.70 11.76
CA LYS A 138 0.29 -8.67 13.03
C LYS A 138 0.44 -7.33 13.74
N GLN A 139 1.64 -6.75 13.81
CA GLN A 139 1.84 -5.44 14.44
C GLN A 139 1.04 -4.32 13.76
N ILE A 140 0.98 -4.31 12.43
CA ILE A 140 0.13 -3.35 11.70
C ILE A 140 -1.35 -3.63 11.96
N ALA A 141 -1.77 -4.90 11.93
CA ALA A 141 -3.15 -5.27 12.19
C ALA A 141 -3.60 -4.90 13.61
N ASP A 142 -2.77 -5.14 14.63
CA ASP A 142 -3.04 -4.79 16.03
C ASP A 142 -3.22 -3.27 16.19
N GLU A 143 -2.38 -2.44 15.53
CA GLU A 143 -2.57 -0.99 15.48
C GLU A 143 -3.92 -0.63 14.85
N LEU A 144 -4.26 -1.22 13.70
CA LEU A 144 -5.52 -0.95 13.01
C LEU A 144 -6.74 -1.40 13.84
N LEU A 145 -6.62 -2.51 14.58
CA LEU A 145 -7.68 -3.07 15.44
C LEU A 145 -7.88 -2.31 16.76
N SER A 146 -6.94 -1.44 17.13
CA SER A 146 -7.08 -0.55 18.28
C SER A 146 -8.24 0.44 18.10
N ASP A 147 -8.43 0.94 16.88
CA ASP A 147 -9.54 1.83 16.48
C ASP A 147 -9.88 1.63 14.99
N PRO A 148 -10.53 0.50 14.64
CA PRO A 148 -10.71 0.12 13.25
C PRO A 148 -11.69 1.05 12.53
N PHE A 149 -12.64 1.66 13.24
CA PHE A 149 -13.59 2.60 12.64
C PHE A 149 -12.88 3.90 12.22
N ARG A 150 -12.00 4.46 13.07
CA ARG A 150 -11.17 5.62 12.69
C ARG A 150 -10.33 5.34 11.45
N TYR A 151 -9.72 4.17 11.38
CA TYR A 151 -8.89 3.81 10.22
C TYR A 151 -9.72 3.55 8.97
N ALA A 152 -10.87 2.87 9.10
CA ALA A 152 -11.77 2.57 7.99
C ALA A 152 -12.36 3.83 7.34
N THR A 153 -12.57 4.89 8.12
CA THR A 153 -13.11 6.18 7.64
C THR A 153 -12.02 7.18 7.22
N GLY A 154 -10.74 6.84 7.39
CA GLY A 154 -9.62 7.69 7.03
C GLY A 154 -9.20 7.58 5.56
N LYS A 155 -8.97 8.73 4.90
CA LYS A 155 -8.60 8.85 3.48
C LYS A 155 -7.50 7.90 3.00
N ASN A 156 -6.46 7.75 3.82
CA ASN A 156 -5.25 7.01 3.47
C ASN A 156 -5.24 5.61 4.08
N SER A 157 -5.88 5.43 5.24
CA SER A 157 -5.83 4.21 6.02
C SER A 157 -6.93 3.21 5.70
N SER A 158 -8.03 3.63 5.09
CA SER A 158 -9.17 2.76 4.78
C SER A 158 -8.77 1.55 3.95
N TYR A 159 -7.83 1.72 3.02
CA TYR A 159 -7.29 0.66 2.17
C TYR A 159 -6.52 -0.42 2.93
N LEU A 160 -6.01 -0.13 4.13
CA LEU A 160 -5.24 -1.08 4.92
C LEU A 160 -6.14 -2.16 5.53
N LEU A 161 -7.40 -1.85 5.85
CA LEU A 161 -8.32 -2.80 6.46
C LEU A 161 -8.67 -3.93 5.49
N GLU A 162 -8.81 -3.62 4.21
CA GLU A 162 -8.97 -4.65 3.17
C GLU A 162 -7.75 -5.58 3.12
N LYS A 163 -6.54 -5.03 3.26
CA LYS A 163 -5.32 -5.84 3.32
C LYS A 163 -5.26 -6.73 4.56
N VAL A 164 -5.79 -6.28 5.70
CA VAL A 164 -5.92 -7.14 6.89
C VAL A 164 -6.82 -8.34 6.58
N LEU A 165 -7.97 -8.13 5.95
CA LEU A 165 -8.89 -9.21 5.58
C LEU A 165 -8.28 -10.23 4.60
N CYS A 166 -7.39 -9.80 3.72
CA CYS A 166 -6.81 -10.67 2.68
C CYS A 166 -5.50 -11.35 3.09
N TYR A 167 -4.65 -10.70 3.90
CA TYR A 167 -3.25 -11.11 4.05
C TYR A 167 -2.79 -11.36 5.49
N CYS A 168 -3.59 -11.03 6.51
CA CYS A 168 -3.28 -11.37 7.91
C CYS A 168 -3.78 -12.76 8.29
N GLN A 169 -3.36 -13.27 9.45
CA GLN A 169 -3.78 -14.58 9.94
C GLN A 169 -5.27 -14.55 10.34
N PRO A 170 -5.95 -15.72 10.39
CA PRO A 170 -7.37 -15.79 10.69
C PRO A 170 -7.79 -15.04 11.96
N ALA A 171 -6.95 -15.05 13.00
CA ALA A 171 -7.23 -14.36 14.26
C ALA A 171 -7.41 -12.84 14.08
N GLU A 172 -6.55 -12.17 13.31
CA GLU A 172 -6.68 -10.73 13.05
C GLU A 172 -7.86 -10.43 12.11
N GLN A 173 -8.11 -11.29 11.12
CA GLN A 173 -9.27 -11.15 10.23
C GLN A 173 -10.58 -11.25 11.00
N GLU A 174 -10.72 -12.27 11.85
CA GLU A 174 -11.90 -12.48 12.70
C GLU A 174 -12.09 -11.33 13.69
N ALA A 175 -11.00 -10.80 14.27
CA ALA A 175 -11.06 -9.63 15.14
C ALA A 175 -11.59 -8.39 14.40
N LEU A 176 -11.18 -8.20 13.14
CA LEU A 176 -11.67 -7.09 12.31
C LEU A 176 -13.15 -7.25 11.96
N LEU A 177 -13.55 -8.46 11.53
CA LEU A 177 -14.93 -8.80 11.21
C LEU A 177 -15.85 -8.69 12.43
N PHE A 178 -15.38 -9.10 13.61
CA PHE A 178 -16.14 -8.94 14.84
C PHE A 178 -16.43 -7.46 15.14
N LYS A 179 -15.45 -6.57 14.90
CA LYS A 179 -15.58 -5.13 15.19
C LYS A 179 -16.35 -4.35 14.13
N LEU A 180 -16.18 -4.66 12.83
CA LEU A 180 -16.75 -3.87 11.73
C LEU A 180 -17.78 -4.62 10.87
N GLY A 181 -17.82 -5.95 10.94
CA GLY A 181 -18.67 -6.79 10.09
C GLY A 181 -20.12 -6.92 10.56
N GLN A 182 -20.50 -6.32 11.69
CA GLN A 182 -21.91 -6.27 12.10
C GLN A 182 -22.72 -5.39 11.13
N PRO A 183 -23.95 -5.78 10.77
CA PRO A 183 -24.78 -5.03 9.81
C PRO A 183 -24.88 -3.52 10.08
N GLU A 184 -25.00 -3.13 11.35
CA GLU A 184 -25.06 -1.73 11.77
C GLU A 184 -23.74 -0.99 11.52
N GLN A 185 -22.60 -1.64 11.78
CA GLN A 185 -21.28 -1.05 11.54
C GLN A 185 -20.98 -0.92 10.04
N VAL A 186 -21.40 -1.91 9.25
CA VAL A 186 -21.31 -1.83 7.77
C VAL A 186 -22.13 -0.65 7.25
N LEU A 187 -23.33 -0.41 7.78
CA LEU A 187 -24.15 0.77 7.46
C LEU A 187 -23.44 2.07 7.83
N GLU A 188 -22.90 2.19 9.04
CA GLU A 188 -22.20 3.41 9.46
C GLU A 188 -20.97 3.69 8.60
N LEU A 189 -20.22 2.66 8.21
CA LEU A 189 -19.13 2.80 7.26
C LEU A 189 -19.62 3.26 5.87
N ALA A 190 -20.71 2.70 5.38
CA ALA A 190 -21.31 3.04 4.08
C ALA A 190 -21.70 4.51 3.97
N LYS A 191 -22.11 5.15 5.08
CA LYS A 191 -22.44 6.58 5.15
C LYS A 191 -21.22 7.51 5.01
N THR A 192 -20.00 6.98 5.12
CA THR A 192 -18.78 7.80 5.06
C THR A 192 -18.09 7.68 3.70
N GLN A 193 -17.42 8.77 3.28
CA GLN A 193 -16.72 8.82 1.99
C GLN A 193 -15.71 7.66 1.82
N TYR A 194 -14.88 7.39 2.83
CA TYR A 194 -13.83 6.38 2.75
C TYR A 194 -14.22 5.03 3.37
N GLY A 195 -15.08 5.03 4.40
CA GLY A 195 -15.59 3.79 4.99
C GLY A 195 -16.42 2.97 4.01
N SER A 196 -17.04 3.61 3.00
CA SER A 196 -17.75 2.89 1.94
C SER A 196 -16.87 1.88 1.19
N TYR A 197 -15.55 2.09 1.11
CA TYR A 197 -14.63 1.11 0.51
C TYR A 197 -14.49 -0.12 1.41
N VAL A 198 -14.37 0.08 2.72
CA VAL A 198 -14.29 -1.01 3.71
C VAL A 198 -15.62 -1.75 3.81
N ALA A 199 -16.75 -1.02 3.79
CA ALA A 199 -18.08 -1.63 3.75
C ALA A 199 -18.25 -2.57 2.55
N ARG A 200 -17.78 -2.19 1.35
CA ARG A 200 -17.77 -3.10 0.18
C ARG A 200 -16.93 -4.34 0.40
N ALA A 201 -15.74 -4.19 0.99
CA ALA A 201 -14.88 -5.33 1.28
C ALA A 201 -15.54 -6.30 2.28
N LEU A 202 -16.18 -5.76 3.33
CA LEU A 202 -16.92 -6.55 4.32
C LEU A 202 -18.12 -7.27 3.71
N LEU A 203 -18.91 -6.60 2.85
CA LEU A 203 -20.05 -7.22 2.17
C LEU A 203 -19.67 -8.36 1.21
N ARG A 204 -18.41 -8.41 0.75
CA ARG A 204 -17.88 -9.50 -0.08
C ARG A 204 -17.33 -10.66 0.75
N ASP A 205 -17.12 -10.48 2.04
CA ASP A 205 -16.66 -11.54 2.93
C ASP A 205 -17.84 -12.44 3.32
N SER A 206 -17.72 -13.74 3.07
CA SER A 206 -18.81 -14.70 3.30
C SER A 206 -19.15 -14.91 4.78
N ARG A 207 -18.31 -14.43 5.70
CA ARG A 207 -18.54 -14.48 7.15
C ARG A 207 -19.43 -13.33 7.65
N VAL A 208 -19.68 -12.32 6.83
CA VAL A 208 -20.56 -11.18 7.14
C VAL A 208 -21.99 -11.48 6.70
N ASP A 209 -22.99 -11.15 7.52
CA ASP A 209 -24.40 -11.17 7.12
C ASP A 209 -24.71 -10.00 6.17
N SER A 210 -24.27 -10.17 4.92
CA SER A 210 -24.44 -9.18 3.87
C SER A 210 -25.91 -8.95 3.53
N GLN A 211 -26.78 -9.95 3.71
CA GLN A 211 -28.21 -9.80 3.45
C GLN A 211 -28.84 -8.83 4.43
N GLU A 212 -28.58 -8.99 5.73
CA GLU A 212 -29.12 -8.06 6.73
C GLU A 212 -28.48 -6.67 6.63
N ALA A 213 -27.17 -6.59 6.40
CA ALA A 213 -26.49 -5.32 6.16
C ALA A 213 -27.10 -4.55 4.97
N ILE A 214 -27.34 -5.22 3.84
CA ILE A 214 -27.97 -4.61 2.66
C ILE A 214 -29.41 -4.18 2.97
N ARG A 215 -30.19 -4.95 3.73
CA ARG A 215 -31.55 -4.53 4.16
C ARG A 215 -31.52 -3.27 5.00
N LEU A 216 -30.57 -3.13 5.93
CA LEU A 216 -30.41 -1.91 6.73
C LEU A 216 -29.99 -0.70 5.88
N ILE A 217 -29.08 -0.92 4.93
CA ILE A 217 -28.63 0.10 3.97
C ILE A 217 -29.81 0.56 3.10
N ALA A 218 -30.65 -0.35 2.61
CA ALA A 218 -31.82 -0.02 1.80
C ALA A 218 -32.80 0.91 2.53
N ARG A 219 -32.95 0.78 3.85
CA ARG A 219 -33.77 1.70 4.66
C ARG A 219 -33.21 3.13 4.73
N HIS A 220 -31.93 3.31 4.44
CA HIS A 220 -31.23 4.60 4.44
C HIS A 220 -30.80 5.01 3.02
N GLN A 221 -31.39 4.39 1.99
CA GLN A 221 -31.00 4.62 0.60
C GLN A 221 -31.14 6.09 0.19
N GLU A 222 -32.22 6.77 0.58
CA GLU A 222 -32.45 8.17 0.25
C GLU A 222 -31.34 9.08 0.81
N GLU A 223 -30.92 8.84 2.05
CA GLU A 223 -29.83 9.58 2.71
C GLU A 223 -28.50 9.36 1.96
N LEU A 224 -28.15 8.10 1.69
CA LEU A 224 -26.92 7.73 0.98
C LEU A 224 -26.89 8.30 -0.44
N ALA A 225 -28.03 8.36 -1.13
CA ALA A 225 -28.15 8.88 -2.48
C ALA A 225 -27.93 10.40 -2.59
N THR A 226 -27.83 11.14 -1.48
CA THR A 226 -27.55 12.59 -1.48
C THR A 226 -26.11 12.95 -1.87
N THR A 227 -25.18 11.99 -1.82
CA THR A 227 -23.77 12.20 -2.15
C THR A 227 -23.33 11.33 -3.31
N ARG A 228 -22.38 11.80 -4.14
CA ARG A 228 -21.80 10.99 -5.22
C ARG A 228 -21.17 9.69 -4.70
N GLY A 229 -20.54 9.73 -3.53
CA GLY A 229 -19.93 8.56 -2.91
C GLY A 229 -20.97 7.50 -2.52
N GLY A 230 -22.07 7.93 -1.91
CA GLY A 230 -23.16 7.03 -1.53
C GLY A 230 -23.95 6.52 -2.74
N GLN A 231 -24.18 7.33 -3.77
CA GLN A 231 -24.77 6.86 -5.04
C GLN A 231 -23.94 5.74 -5.68
N ASN A 232 -22.62 5.95 -5.82
CA ASN A 232 -21.72 4.90 -6.34
C ASN A 232 -21.77 3.64 -5.49
N PHE A 233 -21.79 3.79 -4.16
CA PHE A 233 -21.90 2.65 -3.25
C PHE A 233 -23.23 1.89 -3.43
N LEU A 234 -24.36 2.59 -3.52
CA LEU A 234 -25.68 1.99 -3.73
C LEU A 234 -25.79 1.25 -5.06
N VAL A 235 -25.18 1.78 -6.13
CA VAL A 235 -25.08 1.07 -7.42
C VAL A 235 -24.26 -0.22 -7.26
N ASP A 236 -23.10 -0.14 -6.60
CA ASP A 236 -22.22 -1.31 -6.40
C ASP A 236 -22.89 -2.44 -5.62
N VAL A 237 -23.78 -2.12 -4.68
CA VAL A 237 -24.53 -3.11 -3.88
C VAL A 237 -25.89 -3.47 -4.47
N GLY A 238 -26.22 -2.99 -5.67
CA GLY A 238 -27.44 -3.33 -6.40
C GLY A 238 -28.72 -2.70 -5.85
N LEU A 239 -28.61 -1.60 -5.10
CA LEU A 239 -29.75 -0.87 -4.53
C LEU A 239 -30.17 0.34 -5.38
N LEU A 240 -29.32 0.81 -6.30
CA LEU A 240 -29.62 1.91 -7.22
C LEU A 240 -29.29 1.52 -8.66
N ASP A 241 -30.15 1.91 -9.60
CA ASP A 241 -29.89 1.72 -11.03
C ASP A 241 -28.85 2.74 -11.53
N PRO A 242 -27.77 2.32 -12.23
CA PRO A 242 -26.78 3.23 -12.77
C PRO A 242 -27.33 4.28 -13.76
N LEU A 243 -28.55 4.10 -14.29
CA LEU A 243 -29.15 4.99 -15.30
C LEU A 243 -29.79 6.29 -14.75
N VAL A 244 -29.69 6.58 -13.44
CA VAL A 244 -30.23 7.83 -12.86
C VAL A 244 -29.29 9.03 -13.02
N GLU A 245 -28.09 8.87 -13.62
CA GLU A 245 -27.10 9.95 -13.80
C GLU A 245 -27.48 11.09 -14.78
N SER A 246 -28.69 11.14 -15.35
CA SER A 246 -29.11 12.29 -16.17
C SER A 246 -30.40 12.94 -15.66
N LYS A 247 -30.25 13.87 -14.70
CA LYS A 247 -30.99 15.14 -14.56
C LYS A 247 -30.82 15.65 -13.13
N LEU A 248 -29.86 16.55 -12.95
CA LEU A 248 -29.97 17.81 -12.20
C LEU A 248 -28.66 18.60 -12.38
#